data_AF-B5RNF5-F1
#
_entry.id   AF-B5RNF5-F1
#
_cell.length_a   1.000
_cell.length_b   1.000
_cell.length_c   1.000
_cell.angle_alpha   90.00
_cell.angle_beta   90.00
_cell.angle_gamma   90.00
#
_symmetry.space_group_name_H-M   'P 1'
#
loop_
_entity.id
_entity.type
_entity.pdbx_description
1 polymer ?
#
loop_
_entity_poly.entity_id
_entity_poly.type
_entity_poly.pdbx_seq_one_letter_code
_entity_poly.pdbx_strand_id
1 'polypeptide(L)'
;MIKASGVNLKNDIEDGDKTVDVNQDLNIDNKLNNKFEHNISNDINNNELLTRAVWITRLADDNLSLSYNTKELINSGHALGEVLDIQVCELIKKYVDEKQILAVAGSLDILNLNSQIKDILLRLASVSIDSFKNSNNSYGLMTFTKGNVQEVLNLRNASHKIKDYKDLKQAMLNEWMQIRQDFYNV
;
A
#
# COMPACT_ATOMS: atom_id res chain seq x y z
N MET A 1 -15.43 -74.18 34.43
CA MET A 1 -16.14 -73.55 33.29
C MET A 1 -16.10 -74.54 32.14
N ILE A 2 -17.16 -75.32 31.94
CA ILE A 2 -18.31 -75.10 31.03
C ILE A 2 -17.99 -75.45 29.56
N LYS A 3 -18.54 -76.62 29.18
CA LYS A 3 -19.20 -77.04 27.92
C LYS A 3 -18.40 -77.38 26.66
N ALA A 4 -18.94 -78.44 26.05
CA ALA A 4 -18.56 -79.15 24.86
C ALA A 4 -19.19 -78.57 23.57
N SER A 5 -18.92 -79.28 22.47
CA SER A 5 -19.54 -79.21 21.14
C SER A 5 -18.98 -78.10 20.24
N GLY A 6 -18.61 -78.34 18.99
CA GLY A 6 -18.71 -79.51 18.13
C GLY A 6 -18.49 -79.08 16.68
N VAL A 7 -18.56 -80.06 15.78
CA VAL A 7 -18.79 -79.94 14.34
C VAL A 7 -17.57 -79.71 13.43
N ASN A 8 -17.32 -80.81 12.71
CA ASN A 8 -16.56 -81.06 11.50
C ASN A 8 -17.20 -80.34 10.30
N LEU A 9 -16.44 -79.78 9.35
CA LEU A 9 -16.60 -80.05 7.90
C LEU A 9 -15.64 -79.20 7.05
N LYS A 10 -15.14 -79.86 6.01
CA LYS A 10 -14.27 -79.41 4.92
C LYS A 10 -14.98 -78.48 3.92
N ASN A 11 -14.17 -77.92 3.03
CA ASN A 11 -14.40 -77.55 1.61
C ASN A 11 -14.05 -76.07 1.39
N ASP A 12 -12.90 -75.80 0.77
CA ASP A 12 -12.73 -75.61 -0.68
C ASP A 12 -13.29 -74.26 -1.14
N ILE A 13 -12.43 -73.40 -1.69
CA ILE A 13 -12.64 -72.61 -2.92
C ILE A 13 -11.31 -71.91 -3.25
N GLU A 14 -10.98 -72.02 -4.54
CA GLU A 14 -9.77 -71.66 -5.25
C GLU A 14 -9.57 -70.14 -5.46
N ASP A 15 -8.38 -69.87 -5.99
CA ASP A 15 -8.05 -68.84 -6.97
C ASP A 15 -7.74 -67.40 -6.55
N GLY A 16 -6.58 -66.96 -7.05
CA GLY A 16 -6.49 -65.66 -7.71
C GLY A 16 -5.75 -64.57 -6.96
N ASP A 17 -4.49 -64.43 -7.33
CA ASP A 17 -3.82 -63.14 -7.54
C ASP A 17 -3.57 -62.23 -6.33
N LYS A 18 -2.37 -62.36 -5.73
CA LYS A 18 -1.79 -61.33 -4.87
C LYS A 18 -0.82 -60.47 -5.68
N THR A 19 -1.35 -59.54 -6.45
CA THR A 19 -0.60 -58.33 -6.80
C THR A 19 -0.50 -57.46 -5.56
N VAL A 20 0.68 -57.44 -4.94
CA VAL A 20 1.03 -56.46 -3.91
C VAL A 20 1.10 -55.09 -4.60
N ASP A 21 0.05 -54.30 -4.44
CA ASP A 21 -0.02 -52.93 -4.97
C ASP A 21 0.83 -52.00 -4.06
N VAL A 22 2.00 -51.62 -4.56
CA VAL A 22 3.01 -50.78 -3.88
C VAL A 22 2.69 -49.27 -4.00
N ASN A 23 1.45 -48.89 -4.33
CA ASN A 23 1.12 -47.50 -4.70
C ASN A 23 0.37 -46.69 -3.62
N GLN A 24 0.51 -46.99 -2.33
CA GLN A 24 -0.16 -46.19 -1.26
C GLN A 24 0.71 -45.11 -0.60
N ASP A 25 2.03 -45.10 -0.80
CA ASP A 25 2.92 -44.16 -0.09
C ASP A 25 3.20 -42.83 -0.84
N LEU A 26 2.78 -42.67 -2.10
CA LEU A 26 2.99 -41.43 -2.87
C LEU A 26 1.87 -40.37 -2.75
N ASN A 27 0.81 -40.67 -1.99
CA ASN A 27 -0.38 -39.79 -1.87
C ASN A 27 -0.37 -38.93 -0.60
N ILE A 28 0.42 -39.30 0.41
CA ILE A 28 0.48 -38.57 1.68
C ILE A 28 1.26 -37.27 1.51
N ASP A 29 2.40 -37.31 0.82
CA ASP A 29 3.25 -36.13 0.59
C ASP A 29 2.55 -35.09 -0.29
N ASN A 30 1.81 -35.52 -1.31
CA ASN A 30 1.02 -34.61 -2.16
C ASN A 30 -0.16 -33.98 -1.41
N LYS A 31 -0.77 -34.69 -0.47
CA LYS A 31 -1.87 -34.17 0.36
C LYS A 31 -1.36 -33.21 1.44
N LEU A 32 -0.17 -33.47 1.98
CA LEU A 32 0.47 -32.65 3.00
C LEU A 32 1.03 -31.35 2.39
N ASN A 33 1.66 -31.43 1.22
CA ASN A 33 2.14 -30.26 0.46
C ASN A 33 0.99 -29.36 0.01
N ASN A 34 -0.10 -29.90 -0.56
CA ASN A 34 -1.27 -29.09 -0.92
C ASN A 34 -1.92 -28.40 0.28
N LYS A 35 -1.94 -29.07 1.45
CA LYS A 35 -2.49 -28.48 2.68
C LYS A 35 -1.56 -27.40 3.24
N PHE A 36 -0.25 -27.59 3.14
CA PHE A 36 0.75 -26.60 3.54
C PHE A 36 0.71 -25.36 2.66
N GLU A 37 0.65 -25.54 1.33
CA GLU A 37 0.53 -24.45 0.36
C GLU A 37 -0.78 -23.68 0.56
N HIS A 38 -1.92 -24.37 0.75
CA HIS A 38 -3.19 -23.72 1.02
C HIS A 38 -3.19 -22.94 2.35
N ASN A 39 -2.49 -23.42 3.38
CA ASN A 39 -2.35 -22.70 4.65
C ASN A 39 -1.44 -21.47 4.49
N ILE A 40 -0.31 -21.60 3.78
CA ILE A 40 0.60 -20.48 3.50
C ILE A 40 -0.11 -19.40 2.66
N SER A 41 -0.85 -19.78 1.61
CA SER A 41 -1.61 -18.83 0.80
C SER A 41 -2.71 -18.12 1.59
N ASN A 42 -3.39 -18.83 2.49
CA ASN A 42 -4.37 -18.21 3.38
C ASN A 42 -3.70 -17.24 4.37
N ASP A 43 -2.57 -17.61 4.96
CA ASP A 43 -1.84 -16.76 5.91
C ASP A 43 -1.26 -15.51 5.23
N ILE A 44 -0.77 -15.62 3.99
CA ILE A 44 -0.34 -14.47 3.18
C ILE A 44 -1.52 -13.54 2.90
N ASN A 45 -2.65 -14.07 2.43
CA ASN A 45 -3.84 -13.27 2.15
C ASN A 45 -4.38 -12.58 3.41
N ASN A 46 -4.40 -13.28 4.55
CA ASN A 46 -4.85 -12.70 5.82
C ASN A 46 -3.92 -11.58 6.30
N ASN A 47 -2.60 -11.76 6.17
CA ASN A 47 -1.64 -10.71 6.52
C ASN A 47 -1.75 -9.48 5.63
N GLU A 48 -1.99 -9.66 4.33
CA GLU A 48 -2.22 -8.56 3.39
C GLU A 48 -3.50 -7.78 3.75
N LEU A 49 -4.59 -8.48 4.06
CA LEU A 49 -5.85 -7.87 4.49
C LEU A 49 -5.70 -7.10 5.81
N LEU A 50 -4.99 -7.66 6.78
CA LEU A 50 -4.69 -6.99 8.05
C LEU A 50 -3.82 -5.75 7.84
N THR A 51 -2.77 -5.86 7.01
CA THR A 51 -1.89 -4.74 6.69
C THR A 51 -2.67 -3.62 6.00
N ARG A 52 -3.54 -3.97 5.05
CA ARG A 52 -4.43 -3.02 4.37
C ARG A 52 -5.38 -2.33 5.34
N ALA A 53 -6.02 -3.09 6.22
CA ALA A 53 -6.89 -2.53 7.26
C ALA A 53 -6.14 -1.53 8.13
N VAL A 54 -4.98 -1.92 8.69
CA VAL A 54 -4.16 -1.03 9.53
C VAL A 54 -3.74 0.23 8.78
N TRP A 55 -3.39 0.10 7.49
CA TRP A 55 -3.02 1.24 6.67
C TRP A 55 -4.17 2.23 6.49
N ILE A 56 -5.37 1.75 6.13
CA ILE A 56 -6.59 2.57 6.01
C ILE A 56 -6.91 3.26 7.32
N THR A 57 -6.94 2.50 8.42
CA THR A 57 -7.26 2.98 9.77
C THR A 57 -6.33 4.12 10.18
N ARG A 58 -5.01 3.96 9.99
CA ARG A 58 -4.03 5.01 10.29
C ARG A 58 -4.22 6.24 9.40
N LEU A 59 -4.39 6.02 8.10
CA LEU A 59 -4.58 7.11 7.15
C LEU A 59 -5.85 7.92 7.47
N ALA A 60 -6.92 7.25 7.85
CA ALA A 60 -8.18 7.85 8.26
C ALA A 60 -8.03 8.62 9.58
N ASP A 61 -7.48 7.98 10.62
CA ASP A 61 -7.32 8.61 11.93
C ASP A 61 -6.44 9.88 11.88
N ASP A 62 -5.43 9.91 11.00
CA ASP A 62 -4.52 11.05 10.85
C ASP A 62 -5.09 12.22 10.02
N ASN A 63 -5.99 11.93 9.07
CA ASN A 63 -6.40 12.90 8.04
C ASN A 63 -7.91 13.19 8.02
N LEU A 64 -8.75 12.39 8.68
CA LEU A 64 -10.19 12.64 8.83
C LEU A 64 -10.52 13.28 10.18
N SER A 65 -11.77 13.71 10.31
CA SER A 65 -12.33 14.23 11.57
C SER A 65 -12.53 13.11 12.59
N LEU A 66 -12.60 13.48 13.89
CA LEU A 66 -12.78 12.54 15.01
C LEU A 66 -14.00 11.60 14.83
N SER A 67 -15.08 12.07 14.21
CA SER A 67 -16.28 11.27 13.91
C SER A 67 -16.03 10.05 13.02
N TYR A 68 -14.94 10.04 12.27
CA TYR A 68 -14.52 8.92 11.42
C TYR A 68 -13.35 8.13 12.01
N ASN A 69 -12.97 8.44 13.25
CA ASN A 69 -11.97 7.68 13.97
C ASN A 69 -12.49 6.26 14.21
N THR A 70 -11.59 5.31 14.05
CA THR A 70 -11.87 3.89 14.19
C THR A 70 -12.51 3.54 15.54
N LYS A 71 -12.02 4.14 16.64
CA LYS A 71 -12.57 3.90 17.98
C LYS A 71 -13.99 4.40 18.12
N GLU A 72 -14.30 5.54 17.50
CA GLU A 72 -15.61 6.17 17.61
C GLU A 72 -16.65 5.40 16.79
N LEU A 73 -16.29 4.96 15.59
CA LEU A 73 -17.14 4.14 14.72
C LEU A 73 -17.36 2.72 15.28
N ILE A 74 -16.36 2.12 15.92
CA ILE A 74 -16.54 0.84 16.62
C ILE A 74 -17.47 1.02 17.83
N ASN A 75 -17.31 2.11 18.60
CA ASN A 75 -18.17 2.39 19.74
C ASN A 75 -19.62 2.67 19.34
N SER A 76 -19.87 3.19 18.13
CA SER A 76 -21.22 3.37 17.59
C SER A 76 -21.85 2.07 17.06
N GLY A 77 -21.12 0.94 17.13
CA GLY A 77 -21.64 -0.39 16.81
C GLY A 77 -21.36 -0.88 15.39
N HIS A 78 -20.50 -0.21 14.63
CA HIS A 78 -20.13 -0.67 13.29
C HIS A 78 -19.14 -1.84 13.34
N ALA A 79 -19.32 -2.80 12.43
CA ALA A 79 -18.35 -3.87 12.24
C ALA A 79 -17.08 -3.32 11.57
N LEU A 80 -15.91 -3.89 11.87
CA LEU A 80 -14.63 -3.38 11.34
C LEU A 80 -14.60 -3.25 9.80
N GLY A 81 -15.24 -4.17 9.07
CA GLY A 81 -15.35 -4.07 7.61
C GLY A 81 -16.12 -2.83 7.15
N GLU A 82 -17.23 -2.51 7.81
CA GLU A 82 -18.03 -1.32 7.52
C GLU A 82 -17.27 -0.04 7.88
N VAL A 83 -16.54 -0.06 9.01
CA VAL A 83 -15.68 1.06 9.43
C VAL A 83 -14.65 1.37 8.35
N LEU A 84 -13.97 0.36 7.83
CA LEU A 84 -12.97 0.52 6.77
C LEU A 84 -13.61 1.06 5.48
N ASP A 85 -14.77 0.54 5.09
CA ASP A 85 -15.48 1.03 3.89
C ASP A 85 -15.90 2.50 4.02
N ILE A 86 -16.44 2.91 5.18
CA ILE A 86 -16.82 4.29 5.47
C ILE A 86 -15.57 5.19 5.42
N GLN A 87 -14.49 4.79 6.09
CA GLN A 87 -13.22 5.52 6.12
C GLN A 87 -12.64 5.71 4.72
N VAL A 88 -12.64 4.67 3.89
CA VAL A 88 -12.17 4.74 2.49
C VAL A 88 -13.02 5.71 1.68
N CYS A 89 -14.35 5.64 1.80
CA CYS A 89 -15.24 6.52 1.04
C CYS A 89 -15.02 7.99 1.40
N GLU A 90 -14.87 8.30 2.69
CA GLU A 90 -14.67 9.67 3.15
C GLU A 90 -13.25 10.20 2.83
N LEU A 91 -12.22 9.35 2.89
CA LEU A 91 -10.88 9.71 2.42
C LEU A 91 -10.89 10.08 0.94
N ILE A 92 -11.55 9.29 0.11
CA ILE A 92 -11.67 9.55 -1.33
C ILE A 92 -12.41 10.87 -1.57
N LYS A 93 -13.57 11.07 -0.95
CA LYS A 93 -14.35 12.31 -1.10
C LYS A 93 -13.58 13.56 -0.70
N LYS A 94 -12.73 13.47 0.32
CA LYS A 94 -12.01 14.63 0.86
C LYS A 94 -10.76 14.99 0.06
N TYR A 95 -10.05 14.00 -0.48
CA TYR A 95 -8.73 14.21 -1.08
C TYR A 95 -8.63 13.95 -2.58
N VAL A 96 -9.67 13.38 -3.20
CA VAL A 96 -9.71 13.12 -4.65
C VAL A 96 -10.75 14.03 -5.29
N ASP A 97 -10.33 14.73 -6.35
CA ASP A 97 -11.24 15.59 -7.11
C ASP A 97 -12.33 14.77 -7.79
N GLU A 98 -13.57 15.29 -7.82
CA GLU A 98 -14.71 14.63 -8.46
C GLU A 98 -14.43 14.22 -9.92
N LYS A 99 -13.65 15.03 -10.65
CA LYS A 99 -13.23 14.73 -12.03
C LYS A 99 -12.33 13.49 -12.11
N GLN A 100 -11.43 13.32 -11.15
CA GLN A 100 -10.56 12.14 -11.07
C GLN A 100 -11.34 10.91 -10.65
N ILE A 101 -12.28 11.06 -9.70
CA ILE A 101 -13.19 9.97 -9.32
C ILE A 101 -13.97 9.50 -10.55
N LEU A 102 -14.56 10.43 -11.31
CA LEU A 102 -15.31 10.11 -12.52
C LEU A 102 -14.43 9.46 -13.60
N ALA A 103 -13.18 9.89 -13.73
CA ALA A 103 -12.24 9.30 -14.70
C ALA A 103 -11.83 7.86 -14.35
N VAL A 104 -11.70 7.54 -13.06
CA VAL A 104 -11.26 6.22 -12.59
C VAL A 104 -12.43 5.25 -12.42
N ALA A 105 -13.54 5.72 -11.86
CA ALA A 105 -14.69 4.89 -11.52
C ALA A 105 -15.81 4.91 -12.55
N GLY A 106 -15.86 5.93 -13.42
CA GLY A 106 -16.98 6.15 -14.35
C GLY A 106 -18.27 6.67 -13.68
N SER A 107 -18.34 6.66 -12.34
CA SER A 107 -19.46 7.16 -11.54
C SER A 107 -18.99 7.93 -10.32
N LEU A 108 -19.81 8.88 -9.85
CA LEU A 108 -19.54 9.65 -8.64
C LEU A 108 -19.99 8.93 -7.36
N ASP A 109 -20.81 7.87 -7.48
CA ASP A 109 -21.21 7.06 -6.34
C ASP A 109 -20.08 6.13 -5.92
N ILE A 110 -19.35 6.51 -4.85
CA ILE A 110 -18.18 5.80 -4.33
C ILE A 110 -18.58 4.56 -3.52
N LEU A 111 -19.78 4.55 -2.92
CA LEU A 111 -20.21 3.52 -1.99
C LEU A 111 -20.36 2.16 -2.69
N ASN A 112 -20.93 2.18 -3.89
CA ASN A 112 -21.22 0.99 -4.70
C ASN A 112 -20.06 0.56 -5.62
N LEU A 113 -18.87 1.14 -5.48
CA LEU A 113 -17.72 0.80 -6.33
C LEU A 113 -17.11 -0.55 -5.96
N ASN A 114 -16.57 -1.22 -6.97
CA ASN A 114 -15.76 -2.42 -6.80
C ASN A 114 -14.55 -2.15 -5.89
N SER A 115 -14.18 -3.12 -5.05
CA SER A 115 -13.07 -3.01 -4.09
C SER A 115 -11.74 -2.62 -4.77
N GLN A 116 -11.48 -3.14 -5.97
CA GLN A 116 -10.28 -2.79 -6.74
C GLN A 116 -10.25 -1.31 -7.18
N ILE A 117 -11.40 -0.76 -7.56
CA ILE A 117 -11.52 0.65 -7.96
C ILE A 117 -11.35 1.54 -6.71
N LYS A 118 -11.95 1.13 -5.59
CA LYS A 118 -11.76 1.80 -4.29
C LYS A 118 -10.29 1.83 -3.88
N ASP A 119 -9.53 0.76 -4.09
CA ASP A 119 -8.08 0.73 -3.81
C ASP A 119 -7.27 1.69 -4.66
N ILE A 120 -7.58 1.78 -5.97
CA ILE A 120 -6.92 2.73 -6.86
C ILE A 120 -7.21 4.16 -6.40
N LEU A 121 -8.46 4.46 -6.09
CA LEU A 121 -8.87 5.77 -5.59
C LEU A 121 -8.26 6.10 -4.23
N LEU A 122 -8.15 5.12 -3.33
CA LEU A 122 -7.50 5.27 -2.04
C LEU A 122 -6.01 5.60 -2.19
N ARG A 123 -5.33 4.93 -3.13
CA ARG A 123 -3.92 5.23 -3.44
C ARG A 123 -3.75 6.60 -4.08
N LEU A 124 -4.71 7.03 -4.90
CA LEU A 124 -4.73 8.39 -5.43
C LEU A 124 -4.93 9.42 -4.30
N ALA A 125 -5.84 9.13 -3.36
CA ALA A 125 -6.07 9.94 -2.17
C ALA A 125 -4.79 10.06 -1.32
N SER A 126 -4.05 8.97 -1.10
CA SER A 126 -2.80 9.02 -0.34
C SER A 126 -1.74 9.90 -1.00
N VAL A 127 -1.60 9.82 -2.32
CA VAL A 127 -0.67 10.68 -3.07
C VAL A 127 -1.09 12.16 -2.98
N SER A 128 -2.39 12.44 -3.05
CA SER A 128 -2.93 13.79 -2.88
C SER A 128 -2.66 14.35 -1.48
N ILE A 129 -2.84 13.52 -0.43
CA ILE A 129 -2.49 13.87 0.96
C ILE A 129 -1.00 14.21 1.07
N ASP A 130 -0.13 13.38 0.52
CA ASP A 130 1.32 13.60 0.58
C ASP A 130 1.73 14.86 -0.18
N SER A 131 1.11 15.10 -1.34
CA SER A 131 1.31 16.34 -2.10
C SER A 131 0.86 17.57 -1.31
N PHE A 132 -0.28 17.51 -0.62
CA PHE A 132 -0.78 18.58 0.24
C PHE A 132 0.13 18.84 1.46
N LYS A 133 0.66 17.77 2.06
CA LYS A 133 1.65 17.89 3.15
C LYS A 133 2.95 18.52 2.64
N ASN A 134 3.41 18.14 1.45
CA ASN A 134 4.64 18.64 0.86
C ASN A 134 4.51 20.06 0.29
N SER A 135 3.33 20.49 -0.17
CA SER A 135 3.11 21.88 -0.63
C SER A 135 3.28 22.90 0.50
N ASN A 136 3.06 22.49 1.74
CA ASN A 136 3.33 23.30 2.94
C ASN A 136 4.79 23.22 3.40
N ASN A 137 5.63 22.42 2.72
CA ASN A 137 7.04 22.32 3.01
C ASN A 137 7.81 23.35 2.17
N SER A 138 8.58 24.21 2.85
CA SER A 138 9.22 25.42 2.29
C SER A 138 10.28 25.16 1.20
N TYR A 139 10.59 23.89 0.90
CA TYR A 139 11.48 23.51 -0.18
C TYR A 139 10.82 23.49 -1.58
N GLY A 140 9.50 23.26 -1.67
CA GLY A 140 8.77 23.29 -2.95
C GLY A 140 8.61 24.69 -3.56
N LEU A 141 8.75 25.73 -2.73
CA LEU A 141 8.71 27.13 -3.11
C LEU A 141 10.04 27.70 -3.62
N MET A 142 11.11 26.89 -3.65
CA MET A 142 12.30 27.22 -4.42
C MET A 142 12.01 27.00 -5.92
N THR A 143 11.05 27.75 -6.46
CA THR A 143 11.07 28.03 -7.89
C THR A 143 12.35 28.83 -8.10
N PHE A 144 13.32 28.21 -8.77
CA PHE A 144 14.43 28.96 -9.35
C PHE A 144 13.80 29.84 -10.42
N THR A 145 13.29 31.00 -10.00
CA THR A 145 13.09 32.11 -10.91
C THR A 145 14.44 32.30 -11.55
N LYS A 146 14.53 31.91 -12.82
CA LYS A 146 15.64 32.21 -13.71
C LYS A 146 15.74 33.73 -13.70
N GLY A 147 16.50 34.26 -12.74
CA GLY A 147 16.70 35.67 -12.54
C GLY A 147 17.15 36.24 -13.88
N ASN A 148 16.49 37.31 -14.29
CA ASN A 148 16.87 38.09 -15.45
C ASN A 148 18.40 38.19 -15.51
N VAL A 149 18.95 37.86 -16.67
CA VAL A 149 20.38 37.89 -16.99
C VAL A 149 20.86 39.34 -17.14
N GLN A 150 20.51 40.21 -16.19
CA GLN A 150 20.91 41.61 -16.21
C GLN A 150 21.63 41.95 -14.91
N GLU A 151 22.93 42.15 -15.10
CA GLU A 151 23.94 42.67 -14.17
C GLU A 151 24.12 41.86 -12.88
N VAL A 152 24.97 40.84 -13.03
CA VAL A 152 25.29 39.83 -12.03
C VAL A 152 26.00 40.47 -10.83
N LEU A 153 25.26 40.63 -9.73
CA LEU A 153 25.85 40.72 -8.38
C LEU A 153 26.74 39.48 -8.19
N ASN A 154 28.05 39.69 -8.26
CA ASN A 154 29.07 38.66 -8.04
C ASN A 154 29.97 39.11 -6.91
N LEU A 155 30.38 38.17 -6.04
CA LEU A 155 31.26 38.47 -4.90
C LEU A 155 32.64 38.96 -5.37
N ARG A 156 33.06 38.59 -6.57
CA ARG A 156 34.29 39.07 -7.21
C ARG A 156 34.23 40.50 -7.74
N ASN A 157 33.04 41.07 -7.89
CA ASN A 157 32.91 42.43 -8.42
C ASN A 157 32.96 43.47 -7.29
N ALA A 158 34.14 44.03 -7.06
CA ALA A 158 34.40 45.05 -6.03
C ALA A 158 33.59 46.35 -6.17
N SER A 159 32.89 46.55 -7.30
CA SER A 159 32.01 47.71 -7.53
C SER A 159 30.63 47.58 -6.87
N HIS A 160 30.20 46.37 -6.50
CA HIS A 160 28.86 46.13 -5.94
C HIS A 160 28.94 45.96 -4.41
N LYS A 161 28.43 46.96 -3.67
CA LYS A 161 28.28 46.85 -2.21
C LYS A 161 27.01 46.06 -1.89
N ILE A 162 27.18 44.89 -1.26
CA ILE A 162 26.10 44.08 -0.69
C ILE A 162 25.51 44.84 0.49
N LYS A 163 24.21 45.17 0.42
CA LYS A 163 23.52 45.96 1.46
C LYS A 163 22.57 45.10 2.29
N ASP A 164 21.97 44.07 1.70
CA ASP A 164 21.00 43.20 2.37
C ASP A 164 21.37 41.71 2.28
N TYR A 165 20.83 40.89 3.18
CA TYR A 165 20.99 39.44 3.21
C TYR A 165 20.53 38.77 1.90
N LYS A 166 19.47 39.30 1.28
CA LYS A 166 18.98 38.84 -0.02
C LYS A 166 20.03 39.04 -1.11
N ASP A 167 20.73 40.16 -1.09
CA ASP A 167 21.79 40.49 -2.06
C ASP A 167 23.00 39.58 -1.87
N LEU A 168 23.38 39.28 -0.62
CA LEU A 168 24.45 38.34 -0.30
C LEU A 168 24.12 36.94 -0.83
N LYS A 169 22.90 36.46 -0.55
CA LYS A 169 22.44 35.14 -1.00
C LYS A 169 22.47 35.04 -2.53
N GLN A 170 22.02 36.09 -3.21
CA GLN A 170 22.04 36.15 -4.68
C GLN A 170 23.49 36.14 -5.23
N ALA A 171 24.39 36.89 -4.60
CA ALA A 171 25.79 36.96 -5.00
C ALA A 171 26.54 35.62 -4.81
N MET A 172 26.27 34.91 -3.71
CA MET A 172 26.83 33.57 -3.48
C MET A 172 26.33 32.54 -4.50
N LEU A 173 25.05 32.60 -4.87
CA LEU A 173 24.48 31.70 -5.86
C LEU A 173 25.05 31.93 -7.26
N ASN A 174 25.26 33.19 -7.64
CA ASN A 174 25.85 33.55 -8.93
C ASN A 174 27.31 33.06 -9.03
N GLU A 175 28.11 33.24 -7.97
CA GLU A 175 29.48 32.71 -7.92
C GLU A 175 29.50 31.17 -8.01
N TRP A 176 28.61 30.49 -7.29
CA TRP A 176 28.55 29.03 -7.36
C TRP A 176 28.17 28.53 -8.77
N MET A 177 27.23 29.20 -9.44
CA MET A 177 26.90 28.89 -10.83
C MET A 177 28.09 29.09 -11.76
N GLN A 178 28.87 30.16 -11.55
CA GLN A 178 30.04 30.45 -12.36
C GLN A 178 31.17 29.43 -12.12
N ILE A 179 31.47 29.08 -10.86
CA ILE A 179 32.42 28.01 -10.50
C ILE A 179 31.99 26.68 -11.13
N ARG A 180 30.69 26.36 -11.07
CA ARG A 180 30.15 25.15 -11.68
C ARG A 180 30.36 25.16 -13.20
N GLN A 181 30.03 26.27 -13.84
CA GLN A 181 30.20 26.40 -15.29
C GLN A 181 31.66 26.32 -15.70
N ASP A 182 32.57 26.96 -14.96
CA ASP A 182 34.02 26.88 -15.17
C ASP A 182 34.56 25.46 -14.95
N PHE A 183 34.01 24.70 -13.99
CA PHE A 183 34.44 23.33 -13.71
C PHE A 183 33.99 22.33 -14.79
N TYR A 184 32.77 22.46 -15.30
CA TYR A 184 32.19 21.51 -16.25
C TYR A 184 32.41 21.88 -17.73
N ASN A 185 32.91 23.09 -18.03
CA ASN A 185 33.25 23.54 -19.39
C ASN A 185 34.76 23.42 -19.71
N VAL A 186 35.51 22.61 -18.97
CA VAL A 186 36.89 22.19 -19.30
C VAL A 186 36.88 20.87 -20.08
#